data_AF-A0A6C1PC04-F1
#
_entry.id   AF-A0A6C1PC04-F1
#
_cell.length_a   1.000
_cell.length_b   1.000
_cell.length_c   1.000
_cell.angle_alpha   90.00
_cell.angle_beta   90.00
_cell.angle_gamma   90.00
#
_symmetry.space_group_name_H-M   'P 1'
#
loop_
_entity.id
_entity.type
_entity.pdbx_description
1 polymer ?
#
loop_
_entity_poly.entity_id
_entity_poly.type
_entity_poly.pdbx_seq_one_letter_code
_entity_poly.pdbx_strand_id
1 'polypeptide(L)'
;MSRKSNIGKRELLAILVLILAVSGCDLFSHSSSGSATLIVIADDTMVPVQKKEIYRADAARLALREVRQSTPLRDASPEIPADKAENYYRALVHVYNSMSAWSDTVTKIIPIHTFPDIELKQMIVSFEDGLEWTQPWRDGDRFTGNPAVDSLLTRFDLNLRNYYDWPWAHAVVLEASRFLNIPAVSKKFSSIGGVRYAESNGWMGDGNNIRAEWVDPLLLKLTYSLGYGDCPAGCINRRFWEFDVHINGTVTHIRTYGSDLPRRNY
;
A
#
# COMPACT_ATOMS: atom_id res chain seq x y z
N MET A 1 -1.92 -3.28 -75.88
CA MET A 1 -2.83 -3.00 -77.01
C MET A 1 -4.15 -3.70 -76.74
N SER A 2 -5.29 -2.99 -76.78
CA SER A 2 -6.69 -3.48 -76.82
C SER A 2 -7.19 -4.31 -75.61
N ARG A 3 -8.08 -3.87 -74.70
CA ARG A 3 -9.44 -3.27 -74.77
C ARG A 3 -10.56 -4.31 -75.02
N LYS A 4 -11.63 -4.16 -74.20
CA LYS A 4 -13.05 -4.60 -74.34
C LYS A 4 -13.41 -5.93 -73.64
N SER A 5 -14.24 -5.91 -72.58
CA SER A 5 -15.69 -5.61 -72.50
C SER A 5 -16.54 -6.81 -72.89
N ASN A 6 -17.41 -7.29 -71.99
CA ASN A 6 -18.85 -7.22 -72.27
C ASN A 6 -19.74 -7.45 -71.04
N ILE A 7 -20.72 -6.56 -70.96
CA ILE A 7 -21.86 -6.49 -70.06
C ILE A 7 -23.02 -7.29 -70.67
N GLY A 8 -23.74 -8.00 -69.81
CA GLY A 8 -25.21 -7.95 -69.79
C GLY A 8 -25.97 -9.13 -70.37
N LYS A 9 -26.76 -9.78 -69.52
CA LYS A 9 -28.23 -9.84 -69.67
C LYS A 9 -28.90 -10.24 -68.35
N ARG A 10 -30.00 -9.55 -68.07
CA ARG A 10 -30.81 -9.54 -66.84
C ARG A 10 -32.06 -10.45 -67.01
N GLU A 11 -32.75 -10.65 -65.88
CA GLU A 11 -34.20 -10.97 -65.70
C GLU A 11 -34.61 -12.46 -65.82
N LEU A 12 -35.47 -13.07 -64.98
CA LEU A 12 -36.40 -12.58 -63.95
C LEU A 12 -36.92 -13.75 -63.06
N LEU A 13 -37.25 -13.46 -61.78
CA LEU A 13 -38.23 -14.08 -60.84
C LEU A 13 -38.09 -15.59 -60.44
N ALA A 14 -38.35 -16.05 -59.20
CA ALA A 14 -39.23 -15.55 -58.13
C ALA A 14 -38.80 -16.01 -56.71
N ILE A 15 -39.38 -15.29 -55.75
CA ILE A 15 -39.23 -15.24 -54.28
C ILE A 15 -39.79 -16.49 -53.59
N LEU A 16 -39.18 -16.93 -52.46
CA LEU A 16 -39.80 -17.05 -51.13
C LEU A 16 -38.88 -17.79 -50.13
N VAL A 17 -38.23 -17.09 -49.19
CA VAL A 17 -37.93 -17.67 -47.87
C VAL A 17 -38.10 -16.60 -46.79
N LEU A 18 -39.01 -16.91 -45.88
CA LEU A 18 -39.38 -16.19 -44.67
C LEU A 18 -38.39 -16.60 -43.56
N ILE A 19 -37.61 -15.65 -43.00
CA ILE A 19 -36.98 -15.85 -41.68
C ILE A 19 -37.16 -14.57 -40.86
N LEU A 20 -38.09 -14.64 -39.91
CA LEU A 20 -38.12 -13.82 -38.71
C LEU A 20 -37.32 -14.56 -37.64
N ALA A 21 -36.26 -13.95 -37.11
CA ALA A 21 -35.84 -14.13 -35.71
C ALA A 21 -34.82 -13.05 -35.29
N VAL A 22 -35.38 -12.05 -34.60
CA VAL A 22 -34.84 -11.31 -33.44
C VAL A 22 -33.44 -10.67 -33.56
N SER A 23 -33.48 -9.34 -33.69
CA SER A 23 -32.41 -8.41 -33.31
C SER A 23 -31.97 -8.65 -31.87
N GLY A 24 -30.72 -9.06 -31.68
CA GLY A 24 -30.00 -9.02 -30.42
C GLY A 24 -28.72 -8.20 -30.56
N CYS A 25 -28.85 -6.90 -30.80
CA CYS A 25 -27.82 -5.96 -30.36
C CYS A 25 -28.17 -5.60 -28.91
N ASP A 26 -27.36 -6.01 -27.95
CA ASP A 26 -26.47 -5.06 -27.30
C ASP A 26 -25.71 -5.67 -26.12
N LEU A 27 -24.43 -5.30 -26.11
CA LEU A 27 -23.57 -5.14 -24.94
C LEU A 27 -23.50 -6.33 -23.96
N PHE A 28 -22.57 -7.24 -24.24
CA PHE A 28 -21.69 -7.67 -23.17
C PHE A 28 -20.87 -6.45 -22.71
N SER A 29 -21.45 -5.64 -21.83
CA SER A 29 -20.65 -4.91 -20.85
C SER A 29 -20.02 -5.96 -19.94
N HIS A 30 -18.89 -6.51 -20.39
CA HIS A 30 -17.97 -7.14 -19.47
C HIS A 30 -17.47 -6.02 -18.55
N SER A 31 -18.17 -5.80 -17.44
CA SER A 31 -17.56 -5.16 -16.29
C SER A 31 -16.45 -6.10 -15.86
N SER A 32 -15.23 -5.85 -16.35
CA SER A 32 -14.02 -6.37 -15.73
C SER A 32 -13.89 -5.70 -14.37
N SER A 33 -14.71 -6.11 -13.41
CA SER A 33 -14.26 -6.15 -12.03
C SER A 33 -13.18 -7.22 -12.03
N GLY A 34 -11.94 -6.84 -12.32
CA GLY A 34 -10.79 -7.70 -12.16
C GLY A 34 -10.78 -8.16 -10.72
N SER A 35 -11.27 -9.37 -10.47
CA SER A 35 -11.18 -9.99 -9.15
C SER A 35 -9.70 -10.12 -8.88
N ALA A 36 -9.16 -9.26 -8.00
CA ALA A 36 -7.80 -9.40 -7.55
C ALA A 36 -7.62 -10.84 -7.07
N THR A 37 -6.64 -11.56 -7.62
CA THR A 37 -6.34 -12.91 -7.15
C THR A 37 -5.94 -12.80 -5.69
N LEU A 38 -6.76 -13.36 -4.80
CA LEU A 38 -6.50 -13.33 -3.38
C LEU A 38 -5.73 -14.59 -2.97
N ILE A 39 -4.71 -14.43 -2.14
CA ILE A 39 -4.09 -15.56 -1.44
C ILE A 39 -5.15 -16.17 -0.52
N VAL A 40 -5.19 -17.49 -0.40
CA VAL A 40 -6.14 -18.19 0.48
C VAL A 40 -6.01 -17.67 1.91
N ILE A 41 -7.14 -17.59 2.62
CA ILE A 41 -7.16 -17.15 4.02
C ILE A 41 -6.19 -18.00 4.82
N ALA A 42 -5.27 -17.34 5.52
CA ALA A 42 -4.35 -17.99 6.43
C ALA A 42 -5.03 -18.17 7.80
N ASP A 43 -4.82 -19.33 8.43
CA ASP A 43 -5.23 -19.53 9.81
C ASP A 43 -4.33 -18.71 10.75
N ASP A 44 -4.83 -17.56 11.20
CA ASP A 44 -4.07 -16.69 12.09
C ASP A 44 -4.26 -17.01 13.58
N THR A 45 -4.94 -18.10 13.94
CA THR A 45 -5.17 -18.46 15.35
C THR A 45 -3.87 -18.72 16.12
N MET A 46 -2.83 -19.15 15.41
CA MET A 46 -1.49 -19.39 15.96
C MET A 46 -0.65 -18.12 16.10
N VAL A 47 -1.08 -17.00 15.52
CA VAL A 47 -0.38 -15.71 15.63
C VAL A 47 -0.86 -15.00 16.90
N PRO A 48 0.04 -14.65 17.85
CA PRO A 48 -0.35 -13.88 19.03
C PRO A 48 -1.03 -12.57 18.66
N VAL A 49 -2.04 -12.15 19.43
CA VAL A 49 -2.87 -10.95 19.13
C VAL A 49 -2.01 -9.71 18.89
N GLN A 50 -0.97 -9.47 19.70
CA GLN A 50 -0.09 -8.31 19.49
C GLN A 50 0.67 -8.38 18.17
N LYS A 51 1.05 -9.59 17.71
CA LYS A 51 1.72 -9.78 16.41
C LYS A 51 0.78 -9.60 15.23
N LYS A 52 -0.51 -9.91 15.37
CA LYS A 52 -1.51 -9.68 14.31
C LYS A 52 -1.59 -8.21 13.94
N GLU A 53 -1.64 -7.31 14.92
CA GLU A 53 -1.69 -5.87 14.66
C GLU A 53 -0.40 -5.35 14.01
N ILE A 54 0.76 -5.88 14.39
CA ILE A 54 2.02 -5.55 13.72
C ILE A 54 2.02 -6.04 12.27
N TYR A 55 1.55 -7.27 12.00
CA TYR A 55 1.44 -7.80 10.64
C TYR A 55 0.41 -7.06 9.79
N ARG A 56 -0.66 -6.53 10.38
CA ARG A 56 -1.59 -5.63 9.69
C ARG A 56 -0.90 -4.32 9.29
N ALA A 57 -0.06 -3.75 10.17
CA ALA A 57 0.73 -2.57 9.85
C ALA A 57 1.76 -2.86 8.74
N ASP A 58 2.46 -4.00 8.82
CA ASP A 58 3.39 -4.45 7.78
C ASP A 58 2.69 -4.63 6.43
N ALA A 59 1.55 -5.31 6.43
CA ALA A 59 0.76 -5.56 5.24
C ALA A 59 0.21 -4.28 4.61
N ALA A 60 -0.29 -3.34 5.42
CA ALA A 60 -0.72 -2.03 4.96
C ALA A 60 0.43 -1.23 4.34
N ARG A 61 1.64 -1.30 4.92
CA ARG A 61 2.84 -0.65 4.37
C ARG A 61 3.27 -1.27 3.05
N LEU A 62 3.25 -2.60 2.92
CA LEU A 62 3.52 -3.29 1.67
C LEU A 62 2.52 -2.91 0.57
N ALA A 63 1.22 -2.90 0.90
CA ALA A 63 0.17 -2.45 -0.02
C ALA A 63 0.37 -1.01 -0.47
N LEU A 64 0.74 -0.12 0.45
CA LEU A 64 1.00 1.27 0.12
C LEU A 64 2.24 1.40 -0.78
N ARG A 65 3.32 0.65 -0.52
CA ARG A 65 4.51 0.62 -1.40
C ARG A 65 4.15 0.16 -2.81
N GLU A 66 3.32 -0.87 -2.94
CA GLU A 66 2.83 -1.35 -4.24
C GLU A 66 2.04 -0.26 -4.98
N VAL A 67 1.06 0.36 -4.33
CA VAL A 67 0.25 1.44 -4.91
C VAL A 67 1.13 2.61 -5.39
N ARG A 68 2.16 2.96 -4.61
CA ARG A 68 3.05 4.07 -4.95
C ARG A 68 3.92 3.81 -6.18
N GLN A 69 4.17 2.55 -6.54
CA GLN A 69 4.87 2.18 -7.77
C GLN A 69 3.97 2.31 -9.01
N SER A 70 2.64 2.31 -8.84
CA SER A 70 1.67 2.51 -9.92
C SER A 70 1.30 4.00 -10.11
N THR A 71 1.77 4.63 -11.18
CA THR A 71 1.33 5.98 -11.60
C THR A 71 -0.01 5.83 -12.33
N PRO A 72 -1.14 6.44 -11.89
CA PRO A 72 -1.24 7.68 -11.11
C PRO A 72 -1.81 7.53 -9.69
N LEU A 73 -1.95 6.31 -9.15
CA LEU A 73 -2.62 6.07 -7.86
C LEU A 73 -1.86 6.61 -6.65
N ARG A 74 -0.53 6.82 -6.79
CA ARG A 74 0.39 7.27 -5.73
C ARG A 74 -0.15 8.42 -4.86
N ASP A 75 -0.79 9.41 -5.48
CA ASP A 75 -1.23 10.65 -4.82
C ASP A 75 -2.76 10.82 -4.80
N ALA A 76 -3.52 9.89 -5.38
CA ALA A 76 -4.94 10.10 -5.66
C ALA A 76 -5.86 9.61 -4.53
N SER A 77 -5.54 8.47 -3.91
CA SER A 77 -6.37 7.86 -2.87
C SER A 77 -5.76 8.03 -1.47
N PRO A 78 -6.49 8.66 -0.53
CA PRO A 78 -6.11 8.68 0.90
C PRO A 78 -6.23 7.32 1.58
N GLU A 79 -7.03 6.41 1.04
CA GLU A 79 -7.24 5.08 1.61
C GLU A 79 -6.29 4.07 0.96
N ILE A 80 -5.80 3.12 1.75
CA ILE A 80 -5.01 1.98 1.28
C ILE A 80 -5.98 0.90 0.78
N PRO A 81 -5.78 0.33 -0.43
CA PRO A 81 -6.64 -0.74 -0.94
C PRO A 81 -6.67 -1.95 0.02
N ALA A 82 -7.85 -2.21 0.57
CA ALA A 82 -8.04 -3.22 1.60
C ALA A 82 -7.76 -4.65 1.08
N ASP A 83 -8.07 -4.93 -0.18
CA ASP A 83 -7.78 -6.18 -0.88
C ASP A 83 -6.27 -6.45 -0.97
N LYS A 84 -5.47 -5.41 -1.30
CA LYS A 84 -4.01 -5.50 -1.34
C LYS A 84 -3.42 -5.72 0.06
N ALA A 85 -3.87 -4.94 1.04
CA ALA A 85 -3.43 -5.09 2.42
C ALA A 85 -3.77 -6.48 2.96
N GLU A 86 -4.97 -6.99 2.67
CA GLU A 86 -5.39 -8.33 3.07
C GLU A 86 -4.51 -9.42 2.43
N ASN A 87 -4.16 -9.28 1.14
CA ASN A 87 -3.24 -10.21 0.47
C ASN A 87 -1.87 -10.28 1.17
N TYR A 88 -1.29 -9.13 1.50
CA TYR A 88 -0.01 -9.10 2.20
C TYR A 88 -0.13 -9.66 3.63
N TYR A 89 -1.25 -9.40 4.33
CA TYR A 89 -1.48 -9.96 5.66
C TYR A 89 -1.51 -11.50 5.61
N ARG A 90 -2.27 -12.07 4.68
CA ARG A 90 -2.33 -13.52 4.46
C ARG A 90 -0.97 -14.11 4.15
N ALA A 91 -0.19 -13.47 3.28
CA ALA A 91 1.15 -13.93 2.95
C ALA A 91 2.09 -13.96 4.16
N LEU A 92 2.08 -12.91 4.98
CA LEU A 92 2.88 -12.82 6.20
C LEU A 92 2.49 -13.91 7.22
N VAL A 93 1.20 -14.18 7.37
CA VAL A 93 0.70 -15.25 8.26
C VAL A 93 1.07 -16.64 7.72
N HIS A 94 0.97 -16.88 6.40
CA HIS A 94 1.43 -18.15 5.81
C HIS A 94 2.91 -18.39 6.04
N VAL A 95 3.76 -17.35 5.92
CA VAL A 95 5.19 -17.48 6.27
C VAL A 95 5.35 -17.84 7.74
N TYR A 96 4.66 -17.14 8.66
CA TYR A 96 4.68 -17.45 10.09
C TYR A 96 4.29 -18.90 10.40
N ASN A 97 3.29 -19.42 9.69
CA ASN A 97 2.75 -20.76 9.88
C ASN A 97 3.52 -21.87 9.14
N SER A 98 4.44 -21.53 8.24
CA SER A 98 5.17 -22.54 7.44
C SER A 98 6.07 -23.46 8.28
N MET A 99 6.32 -23.14 9.55
CA MET A 99 7.07 -23.95 10.52
C MET A 99 8.45 -24.43 10.03
N SER A 100 9.06 -23.68 9.11
CA SER A 100 10.44 -23.92 8.69
C SER A 100 11.42 -23.18 9.61
N ALA A 101 12.63 -23.70 9.77
CA ALA A 101 13.68 -23.02 10.54
C ALA A 101 13.96 -21.59 10.04
N TRP A 102 13.78 -21.35 8.73
CA TRP A 102 13.92 -20.04 8.11
C TRP A 102 12.77 -19.11 8.46
N SER A 103 11.54 -19.60 8.43
CA SER A 103 10.38 -18.81 8.88
C SER A 103 10.47 -18.45 10.36
N ASP A 104 10.89 -19.39 11.21
CA ASP A 104 11.08 -19.13 12.65
C ASP A 104 12.17 -18.08 12.88
N THR A 105 13.25 -18.12 12.08
CA THR A 105 14.31 -17.12 12.13
C THR A 105 13.78 -15.71 11.93
N VAL A 106 13.01 -15.48 10.86
CA VAL A 106 12.55 -14.13 10.50
C VAL A 106 11.30 -13.68 11.25
N THR A 107 10.51 -14.59 11.82
CA THR A 107 9.22 -14.25 12.47
C THR A 107 9.21 -14.38 14.00
N LYS A 108 10.09 -15.22 14.56
CA LYS A 108 10.10 -15.55 16.00
C LYS A 108 11.43 -15.19 16.67
N ILE A 109 12.57 -15.44 16.01
CA ILE A 109 13.90 -15.23 16.61
C ILE A 109 14.40 -13.79 16.43
N ILE A 110 14.32 -13.24 15.22
CA ILE A 110 14.81 -11.87 14.88
C ILE A 110 13.65 -10.85 14.78
N PRO A 111 12.39 -11.29 14.95
CA PRO A 111 11.19 -10.74 14.31
C PRO A 111 11.41 -9.54 13.37
N ILE A 112 11.63 -9.82 12.08
CA ILE A 112 11.81 -8.80 11.05
C ILE A 112 10.44 -8.25 10.65
N HIS A 113 10.34 -6.92 10.59
CA HIS A 113 9.16 -6.16 10.20
C HIS A 113 9.50 -5.19 9.05
N THR A 114 8.48 -4.59 8.43
CA THR A 114 8.69 -3.55 7.42
C THR A 114 9.35 -2.32 8.04
N PHE A 115 10.35 -1.77 7.35
CA PHE A 115 10.97 -0.50 7.75
C PHE A 115 9.92 0.63 7.66
N PRO A 116 9.78 1.51 8.66
CA PRO A 116 8.80 2.60 8.65
C PRO A 116 9.25 3.80 7.78
N ASP A 117 9.63 3.54 6.52
CA ASP A 117 9.90 4.57 5.49
C ASP A 117 8.66 5.39 5.14
N ILE A 118 7.48 4.79 5.28
CA ILE A 118 6.19 5.44 5.11
C ILE A 118 5.39 5.22 6.38
N GLU A 119 5.09 6.33 7.07
CA GLU A 119 4.23 6.32 8.24
C GLU A 119 2.76 6.19 7.79
N LEU A 120 1.99 5.34 8.48
CA LEU A 120 0.64 4.95 8.10
C LEU A 120 -0.44 5.66 8.91
N LYS A 121 -0.08 6.24 10.06
CA LYS A 121 -1.03 6.89 10.96
C LYS A 121 -0.69 8.34 11.25
N GLN A 122 0.58 8.73 11.20
CA GLN A 122 1.01 10.04 11.66
C GLN A 122 1.55 10.92 10.55
N MET A 123 1.18 12.20 10.62
CA MET A 123 1.74 13.27 9.81
C MET A 123 2.13 14.46 10.66
N ILE A 124 3.08 15.22 10.16
CA ILE A 124 3.43 16.55 10.67
C ILE A 124 2.79 17.59 9.77
N VAL A 125 2.18 18.61 10.37
CA VAL A 125 1.68 19.81 9.68
C VAL A 125 2.35 21.02 10.31
N SER A 126 3.09 21.78 9.51
CA SER A 126 3.63 23.08 9.91
C SER A 126 2.88 24.22 9.24
N PHE A 127 2.74 25.33 9.94
CA PHE A 127 1.94 26.49 9.52
C PHE A 127 2.64 27.80 9.85
N GLU A 128 2.16 28.87 9.24
CA GLU A 128 2.63 30.23 9.49
C GLU A 128 2.26 30.70 10.90
N ASP A 129 3.08 31.58 11.45
CA ASP A 129 2.82 32.20 12.74
C ASP A 129 1.69 33.25 12.62
N GLY A 130 0.99 33.49 13.72
CA GLY A 130 -0.08 34.49 13.81
C GLY A 130 -1.42 34.10 13.17
N LEU A 131 -1.58 32.85 12.73
CA LEU A 131 -2.85 32.35 12.18
C LEU A 131 -3.85 32.06 13.30
N GLU A 132 -4.93 32.83 13.38
CA GLU A 132 -5.95 32.71 14.43
C GLU A 132 -6.52 31.28 14.55
N TRP A 133 -6.75 30.60 13.42
CA TRP A 133 -7.29 29.24 13.42
C TRP A 133 -6.34 28.19 14.01
N THR A 134 -5.06 28.52 14.23
CA THR A 134 -4.09 27.60 14.84
C THR A 134 -4.07 27.69 16.37
N GLN A 135 -4.73 28.70 16.95
CA GLN A 135 -4.78 28.89 18.40
C GLN A 135 -5.42 27.70 19.13
N PRO A 136 -6.55 27.11 18.68
CA PRO A 136 -7.11 25.92 19.33
C PRO A 136 -6.12 24.74 19.38
N TRP A 137 -5.30 24.54 18.34
CA TRP A 137 -4.25 23.51 18.39
C TRP A 137 -3.16 23.80 19.42
N ARG A 138 -2.82 25.07 19.64
CA ARG A 138 -1.89 25.49 20.71
C ARG A 138 -2.49 25.20 22.09
N ASP A 139 -3.80 25.32 22.21
CA ASP A 139 -4.55 25.05 23.45
C ASP A 139 -4.86 23.55 23.66
N GLY A 140 -4.50 22.70 22.69
CA GLY A 140 -4.65 21.25 22.75
C GLY A 140 -5.98 20.72 22.21
N ASP A 141 -6.80 21.58 21.60
CA ASP A 141 -8.06 21.17 20.99
C ASP A 141 -7.84 20.40 19.69
N ARG A 142 -8.74 19.45 19.41
CA ARG A 142 -8.73 18.73 18.13
C ARG A 142 -9.07 19.65 16.96
N PHE A 143 -10.13 20.43 17.10
CA PHE A 143 -10.71 21.25 16.03
C PHE A 143 -10.21 22.69 16.08
N THR A 144 -10.09 23.30 14.92
CA THR A 144 -9.46 24.61 14.70
C THR A 144 -10.46 25.75 14.46
N GLY A 145 -11.70 25.41 14.12
CA GLY A 145 -12.68 26.38 13.61
C GLY A 145 -12.45 26.74 12.14
N ASN A 146 -11.36 26.29 11.51
CA ASN A 146 -11.14 26.42 10.07
C ASN A 146 -11.87 25.27 9.34
N PRO A 147 -12.90 25.56 8.50
CA PRO A 147 -13.71 24.52 7.88
C PRO A 147 -12.91 23.55 6.98
N ALA A 148 -11.85 24.04 6.31
CA ALA A 148 -11.03 23.20 5.45
C ALA A 148 -10.21 22.20 6.27
N VAL A 149 -9.63 22.65 7.38
CA VAL A 149 -8.88 21.79 8.31
C VAL A 149 -9.82 20.81 9.00
N ASP A 150 -10.90 21.29 9.60
CA ASP A 150 -11.82 20.49 10.41
C ASP A 150 -12.55 19.42 9.58
N SER A 151 -12.82 19.70 8.29
CA SER A 151 -13.33 18.72 7.33
C SER A 151 -12.36 17.56 7.12
N LEU A 152 -11.04 17.83 7.01
CA LEU A 152 -10.03 16.79 6.89
C LEU A 152 -9.84 16.01 8.19
N LEU A 153 -9.82 16.70 9.33
CA LEU A 153 -9.73 16.07 10.66
C LEU A 153 -10.89 15.10 10.92
N THR A 154 -12.09 15.49 10.50
CA THR A 154 -13.29 14.64 10.62
C THR A 154 -13.24 13.48 9.63
N ARG A 155 -13.00 13.76 8.34
CA ARG A 155 -13.03 12.76 7.26
C ARG A 155 -12.03 11.62 7.48
N PHE A 156 -10.84 11.95 7.97
CA PHE A 156 -9.76 10.98 8.15
C PHE A 156 -9.59 10.55 9.61
N ASP A 157 -10.51 10.98 10.49
CA ASP A 157 -10.47 10.74 11.93
C ASP A 157 -9.09 11.00 12.55
N LEU A 158 -8.56 12.20 12.25
CA LEU A 158 -7.27 12.66 12.75
C LEU A 158 -7.45 13.33 14.11
N ASN A 159 -6.58 12.99 15.04
CA ASN A 159 -6.51 13.55 16.38
C ASN A 159 -5.20 14.31 16.56
N LEU A 160 -5.26 15.40 17.33
CA LEU A 160 -4.06 16.13 17.74
C LEU A 160 -3.29 15.27 18.74
N ARG A 161 -2.04 14.94 18.41
CA ARG A 161 -1.16 14.14 19.27
C ARG A 161 -0.15 15.02 20.01
N ASN A 162 0.48 15.93 19.27
CA ASN A 162 1.49 16.85 19.81
C ASN A 162 1.40 18.20 19.12
N TYR A 163 1.73 19.26 19.86
CA TYR A 163 2.02 20.59 19.35
C TYR A 163 3.50 20.91 19.62
N TYR A 164 4.19 21.46 18.64
CA TYR A 164 5.57 21.91 18.73
C TYR A 164 5.62 23.43 18.52
N ASP A 165 6.11 24.13 19.55
CA ASP A 165 6.30 25.57 19.55
C ASP A 165 7.80 25.88 19.48
N TRP A 166 8.33 26.12 18.28
CA TRP A 166 9.71 26.55 18.10
C TRP A 166 9.76 28.02 17.69
N PRO A 167 10.81 28.78 18.07
CA PRO A 167 10.91 30.21 17.76
C PRO A 167 10.84 30.55 16.26
N TRP A 168 11.10 29.58 15.38
CA TRP A 168 11.11 29.74 13.92
C TRP A 168 9.99 28.97 13.20
N ALA A 169 9.25 28.10 13.90
CA ALA A 169 8.21 27.27 13.30
C ALA A 169 7.23 26.71 14.34
N HIS A 170 5.96 26.65 13.95
CA HIS A 170 4.94 25.90 14.66
C HIS A 170 4.59 24.66 13.85
N ALA A 171 4.38 23.54 14.55
CA ALA A 171 3.96 22.30 13.92
C ALA A 171 3.07 21.49 14.85
N VAL A 172 2.20 20.67 14.27
CA VAL A 172 1.43 19.65 14.99
C VAL A 172 1.71 18.27 14.43
N VAL A 173 1.63 17.27 15.30
CA VAL A 173 1.52 15.87 14.89
C VAL A 173 0.05 15.50 14.95
N LEU A 174 -0.49 15.09 13.81
CA LEU A 174 -1.82 14.53 13.69
C LEU A 174 -1.74 13.02 13.53
N GLU A 175 -2.60 12.28 14.24
CA GLU A 175 -2.63 10.83 14.24
C GLU A 175 -4.02 10.29 13.84
N ALA A 176 -4.04 9.40 12.86
CA ALA A 176 -5.22 8.67 12.41
C ALA A 176 -5.47 7.43 13.27
N SER A 177 -6.75 7.10 13.50
CA SER A 177 -7.15 5.87 14.18
C SER A 177 -6.92 4.61 13.33
N ARG A 178 -6.92 4.75 11.99
CA ARG A 178 -6.72 3.67 11.00
C ARG A 178 -5.48 3.90 10.12
N PHE A 179 -5.03 2.86 9.41
CA PHE A 179 -3.96 3.01 8.43
C PHE A 179 -4.46 3.78 7.20
N LEU A 180 -3.71 4.80 6.80
CA LEU A 180 -4.01 5.67 5.66
C LEU A 180 -2.78 5.79 4.74
N ASN A 181 -3.01 6.19 3.50
CA ASN A 181 -1.98 6.75 2.65
C ASN A 181 -1.68 8.18 3.14
N ILE A 182 -0.90 8.28 4.22
CA ILE A 182 -0.56 9.57 4.84
C ILE A 182 0.02 10.56 3.82
N PRO A 183 0.92 10.19 2.89
CA PRO A 183 1.35 11.12 1.84
C PRO A 183 0.20 11.79 1.06
N ALA A 184 -0.84 11.03 0.70
CA ALA A 184 -2.01 11.57 0.01
C ALA A 184 -2.91 12.43 0.92
N VAL A 185 -2.97 12.11 2.22
CA VAL A 185 -3.68 12.93 3.23
C VAL A 185 -2.94 14.25 3.45
N SER A 186 -1.63 14.20 3.70
CA SER A 186 -0.76 15.36 3.90
C SER A 186 -0.84 16.35 2.73
N LYS A 187 -0.87 15.88 1.48
CA LYS A 187 -1.03 16.74 0.30
C LYS A 187 -2.29 17.60 0.33
N LYS A 188 -3.37 17.12 0.96
CA LYS A 188 -4.62 17.90 1.13
C LYS A 188 -4.42 19.03 2.14
N PHE A 189 -3.65 18.82 3.20
CA PHE A 189 -3.29 19.87 4.16
C PHE A 189 -2.37 20.91 3.53
N SER A 190 -1.38 20.51 2.73
CA SER A 190 -0.49 21.44 2.03
C SER A 190 -1.21 22.39 1.06
N SER A 191 -2.48 22.15 0.76
CA SER A 191 -3.31 23.02 -0.10
C SER A 191 -4.13 24.05 0.70
N ILE A 192 -4.07 24.03 2.04
CA ILE A 192 -4.80 24.96 2.91
C ILE A 192 -3.93 26.20 3.13
N GLY A 193 -4.53 27.39 2.96
CA GLY A 193 -3.84 28.66 3.19
C GLY A 193 -3.25 28.76 4.60
N GLY A 194 -1.98 29.20 4.68
CA GLY A 194 -1.24 29.30 5.94
C GLY A 194 -0.53 28.01 6.37
N VAL A 195 -0.76 26.86 5.72
CA VAL A 195 0.07 25.66 5.91
C VAL A 195 1.37 25.81 5.12
N ARG A 196 2.51 25.72 5.81
CA ARG A 196 3.85 25.78 5.20
C ARG A 196 4.22 24.46 4.52
N TYR A 197 4.01 23.36 5.24
CA TYR A 197 4.18 22.02 4.71
C TYR A 197 3.37 21.01 5.53
N ALA A 198 3.04 19.89 4.90
CA ALA A 198 2.51 18.72 5.56
C ALA A 198 3.12 17.46 4.94
N GLU A 199 3.56 16.53 5.79
CA GLU A 199 4.23 15.30 5.35
C GLU A 199 4.05 14.16 6.35
N SER A 200 4.41 12.94 5.95
CA SER A 200 4.38 11.78 6.82
C SER A 200 5.41 11.91 7.94
N ASN A 201 5.05 11.54 9.17
CA ASN A 201 5.97 11.51 10.32
C ASN A 201 6.83 10.22 10.31
N GLY A 202 7.53 9.99 9.20
CA GLY A 202 8.27 8.75 8.92
C GLY A 202 9.71 8.77 9.44
N TRP A 203 10.38 7.62 9.32
CA TRP A 203 11.77 7.46 9.71
C TRP A 203 12.69 7.65 8.50
N MET A 204 13.79 8.37 8.70
CA MET A 204 14.88 8.45 7.74
C MET A 204 15.95 7.40 8.05
N GLY A 205 16.62 6.92 7.01
CA GLY A 205 17.69 5.92 7.11
C GLY A 205 17.25 4.55 6.62
N ASP A 206 17.83 3.51 7.21
CA ASP A 206 17.63 2.11 6.83
C ASP A 206 17.54 1.21 8.08
N GLY A 207 17.17 -0.05 7.88
CA GLY A 207 17.07 -1.03 8.95
C GLY A 207 16.53 -2.36 8.45
N ASN A 208 15.92 -3.10 9.37
CA ASN A 208 15.19 -4.32 9.04
C ASN A 208 14.02 -3.98 8.12
N ASN A 209 13.77 -4.84 7.14
CA ASN A 209 12.69 -4.58 6.19
C ASN A 209 12.15 -5.88 5.62
N ILE A 210 10.86 -5.83 5.26
CA ILE A 210 10.20 -6.80 4.40
C ILE A 210 9.88 -6.09 3.09
N ARG A 211 10.25 -6.69 1.97
CA ARG A 211 9.84 -6.26 0.63
C ARG A 211 9.00 -7.36 0.01
N ALA A 212 8.08 -6.96 -0.87
CA ALA A 212 7.20 -7.87 -1.55
C ALA A 212 7.16 -7.55 -3.04
N GLU A 213 7.13 -8.60 -3.87
CA GLU A 213 7.10 -8.50 -5.32
C GLU A 213 6.21 -9.62 -5.86
N TRP A 214 5.18 -9.25 -6.63
CA TRP A 214 4.41 -10.23 -7.39
C TRP A 214 5.25 -10.68 -8.58
N VAL A 215 5.68 -11.95 -8.57
CA VAL A 215 6.46 -12.54 -9.67
C VAL A 215 5.51 -12.86 -10.84
N ASP A 216 4.31 -13.34 -10.51
CA ASP A 216 3.18 -13.55 -11.41
C ASP A 216 1.87 -13.47 -10.60
N PRO A 217 0.68 -13.54 -11.23
CA PRO A 217 -0.61 -13.42 -10.52
C PRO A 217 -0.89 -14.50 -9.46
N LEU A 218 -0.10 -15.57 -9.41
CA LEU A 218 -0.26 -16.73 -8.53
C LEU A 218 0.86 -16.87 -7.50
N LEU A 219 1.91 -16.04 -7.60
CA LEU A 219 3.11 -16.13 -6.79
C LEU A 219 3.60 -14.77 -6.29
N LEU A 220 3.62 -14.63 -4.97
CA LEU A 220 4.20 -13.49 -4.28
C LEU A 220 5.55 -13.87 -3.67
N LYS A 221 6.60 -13.12 -4.00
CA LYS A 221 7.90 -13.22 -3.33
C LYS A 221 7.96 -12.24 -2.16
N LEU A 222 8.31 -12.74 -0.99
CA LEU A 222 8.62 -11.96 0.21
C LEU A 222 10.11 -12.04 0.52
N THR A 223 10.77 -10.88 0.57
CA THR A 223 12.17 -10.75 0.94
C THR A 223 12.28 -10.09 2.30
N TYR A 224 12.65 -10.87 3.31
CA TYR A 224 12.99 -10.40 4.64
C TYR A 224 14.46 -10.00 4.69
N SER A 225 14.77 -8.91 5.37
CA SER A 225 16.14 -8.45 5.52
C SER A 225 16.45 -7.89 6.90
N LEU A 226 17.61 -8.26 7.43
CA LEU A 226 18.19 -7.75 8.66
C LEU A 226 19.35 -6.80 8.29
N GLY A 227 19.23 -5.52 8.61
CA GLY A 227 20.27 -4.52 8.40
C GLY A 227 20.99 -4.19 9.70
N TYR A 228 22.33 -4.06 9.67
CA TYR A 228 23.14 -3.70 10.85
C TYR A 228 24.45 -3.00 10.48
N GLY A 229 25.09 -2.35 11.46
CA GLY A 229 26.22 -1.45 11.26
C GLY A 229 25.76 0.01 11.28
N ASP A 230 26.23 0.84 10.35
CA ASP A 230 25.75 2.20 10.14
C ASP A 230 24.44 2.18 9.34
N CYS A 231 23.29 2.25 10.02
CA CYS A 231 21.97 2.24 9.38
C CYS A 231 21.35 3.64 9.13
N PRO A 232 21.69 4.73 9.85
CA PRO A 232 21.25 6.08 9.49
C PRO A 232 21.62 6.48 8.04
N ALA A 233 22.80 6.07 7.57
CA ALA A 233 23.26 6.32 6.19
C ALA A 233 22.96 5.17 5.20
N GLY A 234 22.33 4.08 5.67
CA GLY A 234 22.14 2.84 4.91
C GLY A 234 23.01 1.70 5.46
N CYS A 235 22.36 0.65 5.97
CA CYS A 235 23.04 -0.41 6.73
C CYS A 235 24.21 -1.03 5.94
N ILE A 236 25.43 -0.94 6.48
CA ILE A 236 26.67 -1.48 5.88
C ILE A 236 26.54 -2.97 5.57
N ASN A 237 25.90 -3.72 6.47
CA ASN A 237 25.71 -5.15 6.32
C ASN A 237 24.23 -5.50 6.25
N ARG A 238 23.92 -6.55 5.47
CA ARG A 238 22.56 -7.03 5.32
C ARG A 238 22.48 -8.53 5.07
N ARG A 239 21.64 -9.22 5.84
CA ARG A 239 21.24 -10.62 5.62
C ARG A 239 19.85 -10.65 5.02
N PHE A 240 19.61 -11.55 4.06
CA PHE A 240 18.35 -11.70 3.37
C PHE A 240 17.81 -13.14 3.46
N TRP A 241 16.49 -13.26 3.50
CA TRP A 241 15.75 -14.52 3.34
C TRP A 241 14.61 -14.30 2.36
N GLU A 242 14.53 -15.13 1.33
CA GLU A 242 13.49 -15.07 0.32
C GLU A 242 12.52 -16.24 0.47
N PHE A 243 11.24 -15.92 0.42
CA PHE A 243 10.14 -16.88 0.46
C PHE A 243 9.22 -16.63 -0.73
N ASP A 244 8.82 -17.71 -1.39
CA ASP A 244 7.78 -17.73 -2.38
C ASP A 244 6.48 -18.16 -1.70
N VAL A 245 5.44 -17.34 -1.80
CA VAL A 245 4.11 -17.56 -1.24
C VAL A 245 3.13 -17.68 -2.40
N HIS A 246 2.62 -18.89 -2.61
CA HIS A 246 1.62 -19.15 -3.64
C HIS A 246 0.23 -18.75 -3.16
N ILE A 247 -0.68 -18.47 -4.09
CA ILE A 247 -2.08 -18.12 -3.76
C ILE A 247 -2.83 -19.21 -3.00
N ASN A 248 -2.39 -20.47 -3.04
CA ASN A 248 -2.95 -21.57 -2.26
C ASN A 248 -2.39 -21.64 -0.82
N GLY A 249 -1.55 -20.69 -0.42
CA GLY A 249 -0.95 -20.62 0.92
C GLY A 249 0.34 -21.42 1.09
N THR A 250 0.78 -22.17 0.06
CA THR A 250 2.06 -22.87 0.12
C THR A 250 3.21 -21.88 0.18
N VAL A 251 4.12 -22.09 1.13
CA VAL A 251 5.33 -21.28 1.32
C VAL A 251 6.56 -22.12 1.04
N THR A 252 7.44 -21.60 0.18
CA THR A 252 8.73 -22.21 -0.13
C THR A 252 9.84 -21.23 0.23
N HIS A 253 10.78 -21.64 1.08
CA HIS A 253 12.03 -20.90 1.24
C HIS A 253 12.91 -21.11 0.01
N ILE A 254 13.35 -20.00 -0.59
CA ILE A 254 14.13 -20.05 -1.84
C ILE A 254 15.61 -20.01 -1.55
N ARG A 255 16.04 -19.02 -0.75
CA ARG A 255 17.46 -18.84 -0.42
C ARG A 255 17.66 -17.90 0.75
N THR A 256 18.87 -17.99 1.29
CA THR A 256 19.41 -17.06 2.28
C THR A 256 20.76 -16.57 1.79
N TYR A 257 20.97 -15.26 1.79
CA TYR A 257 22.17 -14.65 1.22
C TYR A 257 22.51 -13.31 1.90
N GLY A 258 23.61 -12.68 1.48
CA GLY A 258 24.14 -11.45 2.08
C GLY A 258 25.15 -11.73 3.19
N SER A 259 25.44 -10.72 4.00
CA SER A 259 26.44 -10.77 5.08
C SER A 259 26.10 -11.84 6.12
N ASP A 260 27.11 -12.34 6.84
CA ASP A 260 26.89 -13.25 7.98
C ASP A 260 26.23 -12.53 9.15
N LEU A 261 25.38 -13.23 9.90
CA LEU A 261 24.75 -12.65 11.09
C LEU A 261 25.81 -12.08 12.04
N PRO A 262 25.58 -10.90 12.65
CA PRO A 262 26.52 -10.34 13.61
C PRO A 262 26.75 -11.36 14.72
N ARG A 263 28.02 -11.66 15.01
CA ARG A 263 28.38 -12.53 16.13
C ARG A 263 27.81 -11.87 17.39
N ARG A 264 26.93 -12.57 18.11
CA ARG A 264 26.54 -12.15 19.45
C ARG A 264 27.81 -12.19 20.29
N ASN A 265 28.37 -11.04 20.61
CA ASN A 265 29.25 -10.93 21.76
C ASN A 265 28.31 -11.11 22.96
N TYR A 266 28.23 -12.34 23.46
CA TYR A 266 27.57 -12.65 24.73
C TYR A 266 28.35 -12.01 25.88
#